data_AF-A0A2V9JIK9-F1
#
_entry.id   AF-A0A2V9JIK9-F1
#
_cell.length_a   1.000
_cell.length_b   1.000
_cell.length_c   1.000
_cell.angle_alpha   90.00
_cell.angle_beta   90.00
_cell.angle_gamma   90.00
#
_symmetry.space_group_name_H-M   'P 1'
#
loop_
_entity.id
_entity.type
_entity.pdbx_description
1 polymer ?
#
loop_
_entity_poly.entity_id
_entity_poly.type
_entity_poly.pdbx_seq_one_letter_code
_entity_poly.pdbx_strand_id
1 'polypeptide(L)'
;MGATIKWSYGGIVRSRYKVGGGSFCSSHDPRVVLGLGQGKTADWVEVTWPSPSRRVDRLARPPVNTYITLVEEEGKAASGNASRSRKRARC
;
A
#
# COMPACT_ATOMS: atom_id res chain seq x y z
N MET A 1 -7.55 3.90 15.84
CA MET A 1 -6.12 3.62 15.57
C MET A 1 -5.88 3.66 14.08
N GLY A 2 -4.72 4.13 13.61
CA GLY A 2 -4.45 4.33 12.19
C GLY A 2 -2.96 4.31 11.87
N ALA A 3 -2.62 4.17 10.58
CA ALA A 3 -1.25 4.14 10.08
C ALA A 3 -0.91 5.46 9.37
N THR A 4 0.34 5.90 9.51
CA THR A 4 0.87 7.05 8.76
C THR A 4 1.65 6.54 7.57
N ILE A 5 1.27 6.96 6.37
CA ILE A 5 1.93 6.60 5.12
C ILE A 5 2.69 7.84 4.63
N LYS A 6 3.99 7.70 4.39
CA LYS A 6 4.84 8.71 3.76
C LYS A 6 5.38 8.16 2.45
N TRP A 7 5.51 8.98 1.43
CA TRP A 7 6.16 8.56 0.21
C TRP A 7 6.88 9.71 -0.45
N SER A 8 7.95 9.40 -1.15
CA SER A 8 8.70 10.36 -1.95
C SER A 8 8.63 10.01 -3.42
N TYR A 9 8.52 11.05 -4.25
CA TYR A 9 8.60 10.95 -5.69
C TYR A 9 9.26 12.22 -6.24
N GLY A 10 10.31 12.06 -7.04
CA GLY A 10 10.97 13.18 -7.73
C GLY A 10 11.45 14.27 -6.77
N GLY A 11 11.90 13.90 -5.57
CA GLY A 11 12.37 14.83 -4.53
C GLY A 11 11.28 15.49 -3.68
N ILE A 12 9.99 15.25 -3.97
CA ILE A 12 8.87 15.71 -3.14
C ILE A 12 8.50 14.62 -2.15
N VAL A 13 8.27 14.97 -0.89
CA VAL A 13 7.79 14.04 0.15
C VAL A 13 6.35 14.40 0.51
N ARG A 14 5.46 13.41 0.51
CA ARG A 14 4.08 13.54 0.97
C ARG A 14 3.82 12.61 2.14
N SER A 15 2.85 12.98 2.96
CA SER A 15 2.36 12.17 4.07
C SER A 15 0.83 12.12 4.08
N ARG A 16 0.27 10.98 4.47
CA ARG A 16 -1.15 10.76 4.67
C ARG A 16 -1.37 9.85 5.86
N TYR A 17 -2.31 10.23 6.70
CA TYR A 17 -2.77 9.40 7.80
C TYR A 17 -4.03 8.63 7.37
N LYS A 18 -4.02 7.31 7.50
CA LYS A 18 -5.17 6.44 7.24
C LYS A 18 -5.67 5.90 8.58
N VAL A 19 -6.93 6.17 8.88
CA VAL A 19 -7.60 5.62 10.06
C VAL A 19 -8.11 4.22 9.73
N GLY A 20 -7.87 3.25 10.62
CA GLY A 20 -8.25 1.84 10.44
C GLY A 20 -9.57 1.46 11.12
N GLY A 21 -10.37 2.41 11.63
CA GLY A 21 -11.59 2.13 12.36
C GLY A 21 -12.83 2.70 11.67
N GLY A 22 -13.73 1.83 11.22
CA GLY A 22 -15.13 2.17 10.95
C GLY A 22 -16.01 1.67 12.09
N SER A 23 -17.14 2.34 12.34
CA SER A 23 -18.15 1.90 13.32
C SER A 23 -18.69 0.51 12.98
N PHE A 24 -19.19 -0.24 13.98
CA PHE A 24 -19.83 -1.56 13.79
C PHE A 24 -20.76 -1.55 12.55
N CYS A 25 -20.51 -2.44 11.58
CA CYS A 25 -21.11 -2.52 10.23
C CYS A 25 -20.58 -1.58 9.10
N SER A 26 -19.49 -0.84 9.29
CA SER A 26 -18.89 -0.04 8.20
C SER A 26 -17.86 -0.84 7.40
N SER A 27 -18.21 -1.26 6.17
CA SER A 27 -17.26 -1.78 5.18
C SER A 27 -16.44 -0.63 4.59
N HIS A 28 -15.30 -0.30 5.20
CA HIS A 28 -14.40 0.73 4.67
C HIS A 28 -13.33 0.10 3.76
N ASP A 29 -13.17 0.64 2.55
CA ASP A 29 -12.13 0.16 1.64
C ASP A 29 -10.71 0.53 2.18
N PRO A 30 -9.82 -0.45 2.35
CA PRO A 30 -8.49 -0.21 2.92
C PRO A 30 -7.53 0.43 1.91
N ARG A 31 -7.88 0.54 0.63
CA ARG A 31 -6.95 0.99 -0.40
C ARG A 31 -6.68 2.48 -0.26
N VAL A 32 -5.42 2.85 -0.46
CA VAL A 32 -4.97 4.24 -0.48
C VAL A 32 -4.22 4.46 -1.78
N VAL A 33 -4.76 5.30 -2.65
CA VAL A 33 -4.08 5.67 -3.90
C VAL A 33 -3.08 6.78 -3.59
N LEU A 34 -1.79 6.50 -3.81
CA LEU A 34 -0.71 7.45 -3.63
C LEU A 34 -0.51 8.22 -4.94
N GLY A 35 -0.78 9.53 -4.91
CA GLY A 35 -0.56 10.39 -6.07
C GLY A 35 0.93 10.67 -6.28
N LEU A 36 1.44 10.35 -7.46
CA LEU A 36 2.81 10.62 -7.90
C LEU A 36 2.92 11.84 -8.86
N GLY A 37 1.78 12.47 -9.20
CA GLY A 37 1.75 13.63 -10.09
C GLY A 37 2.35 13.32 -11.46
N GLN A 38 3.32 14.14 -11.89
CA GLN A 38 4.11 13.91 -13.12
C GLN A 38 5.29 12.94 -12.92
N GLY A 39 5.56 12.52 -11.68
CA GLY A 39 6.60 11.54 -11.38
C GLY A 39 6.20 10.15 -11.87
N LYS A 40 7.03 9.55 -12.74
CA LYS A 40 6.82 8.18 -13.26
C LYS A 40 7.24 7.09 -12.27
N THR A 41 7.95 7.46 -11.21
CA THR A 41 8.56 6.53 -10.24
C THR A 41 8.40 7.08 -8.82
N ALA A 42 8.04 6.21 -7.89
CA ALA A 42 8.18 6.49 -6.46
C ALA A 42 9.60 6.14 -6.02
N ASP A 43 10.27 7.03 -5.29
CA ASP A 43 11.60 6.78 -4.75
C ASP A 43 11.51 5.77 -3.60
N TRP A 44 10.60 6.03 -2.66
CA TRP A 44 10.29 5.15 -1.54
C TRP A 44 8.88 5.42 -1.01
N VAL A 45 8.32 4.40 -0.37
CA VAL A 45 7.08 4.48 0.41
C VAL A 45 7.40 3.95 1.80
N GLU A 46 6.96 4.63 2.84
CA GLU A 46 7.17 4.31 4.25
C GLU A 46 5.82 4.27 4.94
N VAL A 47 5.54 3.20 5.67
CA VAL A 47 4.32 3.02 6.45
C VAL A 47 4.71 2.87 7.91
N THR A 48 4.26 3.82 8.73
CA THR A 48 4.36 3.79 10.17
C THR A 48 3.07 3.22 10.77
N TRP A 49 3.18 2.04 11.36
CA TRP A 49 2.09 1.34 12.03
C TRP A 49 1.79 1.96 13.40
N PRO A 50 0.52 1.94 13.86
CA PRO A 50 0.14 2.43 15.18
C PRO A 50 0.73 1.61 16.34
N SER A 51 0.63 2.13 17.56
CA SER A 51 0.95 1.39 18.80
C SER A 51 0.07 0.13 18.92
N PRO A 52 0.58 -1.02 19.42
CA PRO A 52 1.78 -1.23 20.25
C PRO A 52 3.10 -1.53 19.51
N SER A 53 3.06 -1.84 18.22
CA SER A 53 4.23 -2.29 17.44
C SER A 53 5.13 -1.14 16.99
N ARG A 54 4.57 0.05 16.67
CA ARG A 54 5.28 1.27 16.20
C ARG A 54 6.30 0.97 15.08
N ARG A 55 6.05 -0.08 14.28
CA ARG A 55 6.96 -0.50 13.21
C ARG A 55 6.89 0.47 12.04
N VAL A 56 8.00 0.57 11.33
CA VAL A 56 8.14 1.39 10.13
C VAL A 56 8.57 0.47 8.99
N ASP A 57 7.65 0.21 8.05
CA ASP A 57 7.95 -0.56 6.84
C ASP A 57 8.29 0.40 5.71
N ARG A 58 9.49 0.25 5.15
CA ARG A 58 9.95 1.05 4.00
C ARG A 58 10.11 0.18 2.77
N LEU A 59 9.43 0.57 1.70
CA LEU A 59 9.48 -0.03 0.39
C LEU A 59 10.22 0.91 -0.58
N ALA A 60 11.40 0.49 -1.06
CA ALA A 60 12.19 1.25 -2.01
C ALA A 60 11.76 0.94 -3.45
N ARG A 61 11.61 1.97 -4.29
CA ARG A 61 11.26 1.88 -5.72
C ARG A 61 10.10 0.92 -6.04
N PRO A 62 8.92 1.09 -5.44
CA PRO A 62 7.78 0.24 -5.78
C PRO A 62 7.32 0.44 -7.23
N PRO A 63 6.81 -0.62 -7.89
CA PRO A 63 6.20 -0.49 -9.20
C PRO A 63 4.99 0.46 -9.13
N VAL A 64 4.95 1.40 -10.06
CA VAL A 64 3.87 2.39 -10.19
C VAL A 64 2.64 1.75 -10.83
N ASN A 65 1.45 2.32 -10.61
CA ASN A 65 0.15 1.80 -11.08
C ASN A 65 -0.17 0.37 -10.62
N THR A 66 0.39 -0.05 -9.48
CA THR A 66 0.17 -1.37 -8.91
C THR A 66 -0.40 -1.24 -7.50
N TYR A 67 -1.26 -2.19 -7.13
CA TYR A 67 -1.70 -2.33 -5.75
C TYR A 67 -0.71 -3.20 -4.99
N ILE A 68 -0.14 -2.63 -3.94
CA ILE A 68 0.74 -3.34 -3.02
C ILE A 68 0.01 -3.49 -1.70
N THR A 69 -0.14 -4.73 -1.24
CA THR A 69 -0.65 -5.01 0.09
C THR A 69 0.54 -5.10 1.04
N LEU A 70 0.54 -4.26 2.06
CA LEU A 70 1.45 -4.33 3.19
C LEU A 70 0.67 -4.90 4.37
N VAL A 71 1.14 -6.02 4.90
CA VAL A 71 0.59 -6.67 6.08
C VAL A 71 1.60 -6.48 7.20
N GLU A 72 1.14 -5.95 8.32
CA GLU A 72 1.93 -5.90 9.55
C GLU A 72 2.42 -7.31 9.87
N GLU A 73 3.74 -7.48 10.09
CA GLU A 73 4.48 -8.75 10.23
C GLU A 73 5.08 -9.35 8.95
N GLU A 74 4.60 -9.01 7.74
CA GLU A 74 5.06 -9.71 6.52
C GLU A 74 6.24 -9.02 5.80
N GLY A 75 6.54 -7.75 6.10
CA GLY A 75 7.78 -7.03 5.72
C GLY A 75 8.12 -6.95 4.21
N LYS A 76 7.34 -7.63 3.37
CA LYS A 76 7.50 -7.73 1.92
C LYS A 76 6.14 -7.45 1.30
N ALA A 77 6.13 -6.52 0.36
CA ALA A 77 5.03 -6.30 -0.54
C ALA A 77 4.59 -7.64 -1.16
N ALA A 78 3.50 -8.22 -0.67
CA ALA A 78 2.90 -9.36 -1.33
C ALA A 78 2.40 -8.86 -2.69
N SER A 79 3.13 -9.19 -3.76
CA SER A 79 2.72 -8.91 -5.13
C SER A 79 1.49 -9.75 -5.41
N GLY A 80 0.31 -9.15 -5.21
CA GLY A 80 -0.98 -9.76 -5.47
C GLY A 80 -1.24 -9.88 -6.97
N ASN A 81 -0.45 -10.70 -7.67
CA ASN A 81 -0.77 -11.11 -9.04
C ASN A 81 -1.48 -12.46 -8.98
N ALA A 82 -2.78 -12.43 -8.68
CA ALA A 82 -3.62 -13.63 -8.74
C ALA A 82 -3.79 -14.06 -10.20
N SER A 83 -2.87 -14.89 -10.68
CA SER A 83 -2.98 -15.60 -11.94
C SER A 83 -4.24 -16.46 -11.96
N ARG A 84 -5.33 -15.99 -12.58
CA ARG A 84 -6.43 -16.87 -13.00
C ARG A 84 -6.14 -17.37 -14.40
N SER A 85 -5.22 -18.33 -14.49
CA SER A 85 -5.26 -19.33 -15.56
C SER A 85 -6.55 -20.14 -15.36
N ARG A 86 -7.58 -19.88 -16.17
CA ARG A 86 -8.55 -20.93 -16.49
C ARG A 86 -8.24 -21.41 -17.89
N LYS A 87 -7.65 -22.59 -17.94
CA LYS A 87 -7.44 -23.38 -19.15
C LYS A 87 -8.71 -23.38 -20.01
N ARG A 88 -8.47 -23.24 -21.31
CA ARG A 88 -9.39 -23.52 -22.42
C ARG A 88 -10.14 -24.84 -22.18
N ALA A 89 -11.45 -24.83 -22.37
CA ALA A 89 -12.20 -26.00 -22.82
C ALA A 89 -12.89 -25.59 -24.12
N ARG A 90 -12.35 -26.11 -25.23
CA ARG A 90 -12.98 -26.15 -26.54
C ARG A 90 -13.84 -27.41 -26.53
N CYS A 91 -15.14 -27.27 -26.74
CA CYS A 91 -16.00 -28.30 -27.29
C CYS A 91 -16.70 -27.67 -28.49
#